data_AF-A0A526U620-F1
#
_entry.id   AF-A0A526U620-F1
#
_cell.length_a   1.000
_cell.length_b   1.000
_cell.length_c   1.000
_cell.angle_alpha   90.00
_cell.angle_beta   90.00
_cell.angle_gamma   90.00
#
_symmetry.space_group_name_H-M   'P 1'
#
loop_
_entity.id
_entity.type
_entity.pdbx_description
1 polymer ?
#
loop_
_entity_poly.entity_id
_entity_poly.type
_entity_poly.pdbx_seq_one_letter_code
_entity_poly.pdbx_strand_id
1 'polypeptide(L)'
;MRGQEARDRAERKAAMATLAQSSGDDIVRLWNEAGLPSDAELLRGPETGLVTLRGRIGGGGAAFNVGEATVTRATVRLPSGQVGHCYALGRDKQKAKLAAIADALWQD
;
A
#
# COMPACT_ATOMS: atom_id res chain seq x y z
N MET A 1 23.42 9.88 9.56
CA MET A 1 22.98 8.88 8.58
C MET A 1 21.80 8.04 9.08
N ARG A 2 21.95 7.16 10.09
CA ARG A 2 20.84 6.30 10.61
C ARG A 2 19.56 7.05 11.04
N GLY A 3 19.70 8.27 11.58
CA GLY A 3 18.55 9.07 12.00
C GLY A 3 17.71 9.62 10.84
N GLN A 4 18.33 9.86 9.68
CA GLN A 4 17.63 10.36 8.50
C GLN A 4 16.84 9.23 7.83
N GLU A 5 17.49 8.08 7.60
CA GLU A 5 16.85 6.89 7.04
C GLU A 5 15.65 6.41 7.87
N ALA A 6 15.67 6.60 9.19
CA ALA A 6 14.55 6.27 10.06
C ALA A 6 13.37 7.23 9.86
N ARG A 7 13.64 8.52 9.64
CA ARG A 7 12.61 9.53 9.34
C ARG A 7 11.99 9.29 7.98
N ASP A 8 12.80 9.08 6.95
CA ASP A 8 12.32 8.83 5.58
C ASP A 8 11.40 7.58 5.55
N ARG A 9 11.77 6.53 6.28
CA ARG A 9 10.96 5.32 6.41
C ARG A 9 9.64 5.57 7.17
N ALA A 10 9.66 6.43 8.18
CA ALA A 10 8.46 6.79 8.93
C ALA A 10 7.49 7.62 8.08
N GLU A 11 8.01 8.57 7.29
CA GLU A 11 7.22 9.39 6.37
C GLU A 11 6.61 8.56 5.25
N ARG A 12 7.40 7.69 4.61
CA ARG A 12 6.89 6.73 3.62
C ARG A 12 5.80 5.83 4.21
N LYS A 13 6.00 5.33 5.44
CA LYS A 13 4.99 4.52 6.14
C LYS A 13 3.70 5.31 6.38
N ALA A 14 3.80 6.58 6.76
CA ALA A 14 2.65 7.46 6.98
C ALA A 14 1.87 7.73 5.69
N ALA A 15 2.57 8.00 4.59
CA ALA A 15 1.96 8.14 3.26
C ALA A 15 1.21 6.87 2.85
N MET A 16 1.85 5.70 3.00
CA MET A 16 1.21 4.41 2.69
C MET A 16 0.02 4.10 3.59
N ALA A 17 0.07 4.46 4.87
CA ALA A 17 -1.05 4.29 5.78
C ALA A 17 -2.25 5.16 5.38
N THR A 18 -2.00 6.37 4.86
CA THR A 18 -3.05 7.26 4.36
C THR A 18 -3.73 6.63 3.15
N LEU A 19 -2.97 6.22 2.14
CA LEU A 19 -3.50 5.54 0.95
C LEU A 19 -4.28 4.26 1.29
N ALA A 20 -3.80 3.48 2.26
CA ALA A 20 -4.50 2.27 2.70
C ALA A 20 -5.88 2.56 3.30
N GLN A 21 -6.06 3.69 3.98
CA GLN A 21 -7.30 4.09 4.65
C GLN A 21 -8.27 4.88 3.76
N SER A 22 -7.77 5.53 2.70
CA SER A 22 -8.61 6.29 1.75
C SER A 22 -9.55 5.41 0.94
N SER A 23 -10.65 5.97 0.46
CA SER A 23 -11.51 5.30 -0.53
C SER A 23 -10.75 5.12 -1.86
N GLY A 24 -11.07 4.07 -2.62
CA GLY A 24 -10.51 3.90 -3.96
C GLY A 24 -10.92 5.04 -4.90
N ASP A 25 -12.18 5.47 -4.81
CA ASP A 25 -12.72 6.55 -5.63
C ASP A 25 -12.02 7.89 -5.39
N ASP A 26 -11.73 8.25 -4.13
CA ASP A 26 -10.98 9.46 -3.82
C ASP A 26 -9.55 9.40 -4.34
N ILE A 27 -8.90 8.24 -4.22
CA ILE A 27 -7.55 8.06 -4.77
C ILE A 27 -7.60 8.29 -6.28
N VAL A 28 -8.52 7.66 -7.00
CA VAL A 28 -8.62 7.80 -8.46
C VAL A 28 -8.93 9.24 -8.86
N ARG A 29 -9.90 9.87 -8.20
CA ARG A 29 -10.30 11.25 -8.49
C ARG A 29 -9.13 12.22 -8.26
N LEU A 30 -8.52 12.19 -7.07
CA LEU A 30 -7.40 13.08 -6.73
C LEU A 30 -6.16 12.82 -7.59
N TRP A 31 -5.92 11.56 -7.97
CA TRP A 31 -4.82 11.20 -8.88
C TRP A 31 -4.96 11.87 -10.24
N ASN A 32 -6.16 11.82 -10.80
CA ASN A 32 -6.48 12.41 -12.08
C ASN A 32 -6.46 13.94 -12.01
N GLU A 33 -7.04 14.53 -10.95
CA GLU A 33 -7.03 15.98 -10.71
C GLU A 33 -5.59 16.53 -10.58
N ALA A 34 -4.70 15.76 -9.96
CA ALA A 34 -3.29 16.12 -9.81
C ALA A 34 -2.45 15.87 -11.08
N GLY A 35 -2.99 15.21 -12.10
CA GLY A 35 -2.26 14.89 -13.33
C GLY A 35 -1.08 13.94 -13.11
N LEU A 36 -1.17 13.06 -12.09
CA LEU A 36 -0.09 12.13 -11.76
C LEU A 36 0.00 10.98 -12.79
N PRO A 37 1.21 10.51 -13.11
CA PRO A 37 1.39 9.41 -14.05
C PRO A 37 0.81 8.11 -13.46
N SER A 38 0.20 7.30 -14.32
CA SER A 38 -0.30 5.95 -13.98
C SER A 38 0.49 4.82 -14.65
N ASP A 39 1.53 5.20 -15.41
CA ASP A 39 2.33 4.28 -16.21
C ASP A 39 3.41 3.65 -15.34
N ALA A 40 3.30 2.33 -15.18
CA ALA A 40 4.26 1.53 -14.46
C ALA A 40 4.16 0.07 -14.92
N GLU A 41 5.30 -0.62 -14.98
CA GLU A 41 5.36 -2.05 -15.21
C GLU A 41 4.86 -2.79 -13.96
N LEU A 42 3.97 -3.76 -14.15
CA LEU A 42 3.52 -4.63 -13.06
C LEU A 42 4.52 -5.77 -12.85
N LEU A 43 5.27 -5.72 -11.75
CA LEU A 43 6.19 -6.79 -11.35
C LEU A 43 5.45 -7.91 -10.59
N ARG A 44 4.36 -7.57 -9.90
CA ARG A 44 3.48 -8.53 -9.19
C ARG A 44 2.09 -7.93 -9.01
N GLY A 45 1.04 -8.74 -9.19
CA GLY A 45 -0.34 -8.30 -9.01
C GLY A 45 -0.80 -7.24 -10.03
N PRO A 46 -1.92 -6.52 -9.80
CA PRO A 46 -2.71 -6.52 -8.57
C PRO A 46 -3.47 -7.83 -8.35
N GLU A 47 -3.20 -8.48 -7.24
CA GLU A 47 -3.81 -9.78 -6.89
C GLU A 47 -4.44 -9.72 -5.51
N THR A 48 -5.65 -10.29 -5.40
CA THR A 48 -6.42 -10.36 -4.15
C THR A 48 -6.26 -11.75 -3.56
N GLY A 49 -5.87 -11.82 -2.30
CA GLY A 49 -5.77 -13.04 -1.51
C GLY A 49 -6.32 -12.84 -0.11
N LEU A 50 -5.95 -13.76 0.79
CA LEU A 50 -6.36 -13.75 2.18
C LEU A 50 -5.14 -13.58 3.09
N VAL A 51 -5.33 -12.89 4.21
CA VAL A 51 -4.36 -12.83 5.32
C VAL A 51 -5.05 -13.28 6.60
N THR A 52 -4.34 -14.05 7.43
CA THR A 52 -4.83 -14.43 8.75
C THR A 52 -4.75 -13.24 9.70
N LEU A 53 -5.88 -12.87 10.30
CA LEU A 53 -5.95 -11.85 11.34
C LEU A 53 -5.60 -12.46 12.71
N ARG A 54 -4.74 -11.77 13.46
CA ARG A 54 -4.40 -12.13 14.84
C ARG A 54 -4.95 -11.12 15.84
N GLY A 55 -5.69 -11.64 16.82
CA GLY A 55 -6.16 -10.91 17.98
C GLY A 55 -5.31 -11.23 19.21
N ARG A 56 -5.60 -10.57 20.33
CA ARG A 56 -5.02 -10.84 21.65
C ARG A 56 -6.11 -11.02 22.69
N ILE A 57 -6.01 -12.07 23.52
CA ILE A 57 -6.99 -12.36 24.58
C ILE A 57 -7.11 -11.14 25.50
N GLY A 58 -8.32 -10.60 25.68
CA GLY A 58 -8.56 -9.42 26.52
C GLY A 58 -7.74 -8.18 26.11
N GLY A 59 -7.31 -8.07 24.85
CA GLY A 59 -6.54 -6.92 24.31
C GLY A 59 -5.03 -6.95 24.60
N GLY A 60 -4.59 -7.53 25.72
CA GLY A 60 -3.17 -7.60 26.11
C GLY A 60 -2.56 -9.00 26.16
N GLY A 61 -3.39 -10.04 26.28
CA GLY A 61 -2.98 -11.43 26.52
C GLY A 61 -2.37 -12.13 25.31
N ALA A 62 -2.34 -13.47 25.34
CA ALA A 62 -1.73 -14.27 24.27
C ALA A 62 -2.40 -14.02 22.90
N ALA A 63 -1.59 -14.13 21.84
CA ALA A 63 -2.08 -13.96 20.46
C ALA A 63 -2.84 -15.21 20.00
N PHE A 64 -3.89 -15.03 19.20
CA PHE A 64 -4.66 -16.13 18.59
C PHE A 64 -5.17 -15.72 17.20
N ASN A 65 -5.48 -16.69 16.35
CA ASN A 65 -6.06 -16.43 15.03
C ASN A 65 -7.56 -16.12 15.16
N VAL A 66 -7.99 -14.97 14.68
CA VAL A 66 -9.40 -14.49 14.74
C VAL A 66 -10.18 -14.89 13.49
N GLY A 67 -9.48 -15.05 12.37
CA GLY A 67 -10.08 -15.37 11.08
C GLY A 67 -9.18 -14.88 9.95
N GLU A 68 -9.78 -14.61 8.79
CA GLU A 68 -9.09 -14.12 7.60
C GLU A 68 -9.73 -12.85 7.07
N ALA A 69 -8.93 -12.03 6.40
CA ALA A 69 -9.41 -10.86 5.66
C ALA A 69 -8.84 -10.83 4.25
N THR A 70 -9.60 -10.26 3.32
CA THR A 70 -9.11 -10.04 1.96
C THR A 70 -8.07 -8.94 1.94
N VAL A 71 -6.97 -9.17 1.22
CA VAL A 71 -5.94 -8.17 0.92
C VAL A 71 -5.66 -8.18 -0.56
N THR A 72 -5.48 -7.00 -1.14
CA THR A 72 -4.97 -6.84 -2.50
C THR A 72 -3.57 -6.27 -2.45
N ARG A 73 -2.64 -6.97 -3.11
CA ARG A 73 -1.23 -6.56 -3.22
C ARG A 73 -0.84 -6.26 -4.66
N ALA A 74 0.04 -5.28 -4.82
CA ALA A 74 0.65 -4.94 -6.09
C ALA A 74 2.10 -4.50 -5.89
N THR A 75 2.95 -4.81 -6.84
CA THR A 75 4.31 -4.28 -6.97
C THR A 75 4.47 -3.74 -8.38
N VAL A 76 4.95 -2.50 -8.49
CA VAL A 76 5.15 -1.81 -9.76
C VAL A 76 6.60 -1.34 -9.91
N ARG A 77 7.04 -1.10 -11.14
CA ARG A 77 8.26 -0.38 -11.47
C ARG A 77 7.94 0.81 -12.36
N LEU A 78 8.38 1.99 -11.97
CA LEU A 78 8.26 3.20 -12.80
C LEU A 78 9.27 3.17 -13.96
N PRO A 79 9.04 3.94 -15.04
CA PRO A 79 10.01 4.11 -16.11
C PRO A 79 11.39 4.60 -15.63
N SER A 80 11.42 5.39 -14.56
CA SER A 80 12.63 5.88 -13.89
C SER A 80 13.38 4.80 -13.09
N GLY A 81 12.77 3.63 -12.89
CA GLY A 81 13.39 2.44 -12.29
C GLY A 81 13.00 2.16 -10.85
N GLN A 82 12.43 3.14 -10.13
CA GLN A 82 11.95 2.97 -8.76
C GLN A 82 10.85 1.91 -8.68
N VAL A 83 10.91 1.10 -7.62
CA VAL A 83 9.96 0.02 -7.35
C VAL A 83 9.10 0.39 -6.16
N GLY A 84 7.79 0.29 -6.33
CA GLY A 84 6.81 0.58 -5.29
C GLY A 84 5.91 -0.61 -5.01
N HIS A 85 5.35 -0.63 -3.81
CA HIS A 85 4.60 -1.74 -3.25
C HIS A 85 3.31 -1.27 -2.59
N CYS A 86 2.28 -2.11 -2.66
CA CYS A 86 1.06 -1.93 -1.90
C CYS A 86 0.60 -3.27 -1.30
N TYR A 87 0.12 -3.19 -0.06
CA TYR A 87 -0.70 -4.20 0.60
C TYR A 87 -1.88 -3.49 1.28
N ALA A 88 -3.07 -3.61 0.71
CA ALA A 88 -4.27 -2.94 1.21
C ALA A 88 -5.37 -3.96 1.51
N LEU A 89 -6.10 -3.75 2.61
CA LEU A 89 -7.31 -4.52 2.90
C LEU A 89 -8.35 -4.32 1.80
N GLY A 90 -9.12 -5.37 1.55
CA GLY A 90 -10.15 -5.39 0.53
C GLY A 90 -9.68 -5.96 -0.81
N ARG A 91 -10.46 -5.64 -1.85
CA ARG A 91 -10.38 -6.29 -3.16
C ARG A 91 -10.16 -5.30 -4.31
N ASP A 92 -9.91 -4.04 -3.98
CA ASP A 92 -9.75 -2.96 -4.95
C ASP A 92 -8.36 -3.00 -5.59
N LYS A 93 -8.31 -3.56 -6.81
CA LYS A 93 -7.10 -3.70 -7.62
C LYS A 93 -6.59 -2.37 -8.17
N GLN A 94 -7.49 -1.44 -8.48
CA GLN A 94 -7.10 -0.14 -9.02
C GLN A 94 -6.45 0.71 -7.92
N LYS A 95 -7.07 0.78 -6.74
CA LYS A 95 -6.46 1.38 -5.55
C LYS A 95 -5.10 0.76 -5.25
N ALA A 96 -4.99 -0.58 -5.26
CA ALA A 96 -3.74 -1.25 -4.98
C ALA A 96 -2.63 -0.91 -6.00
N LYS A 97 -2.96 -0.82 -7.29
CA LYS A 97 -2.02 -0.38 -8.32
C LYS A 97 -1.57 1.06 -8.09
N LEU A 98 -2.51 2.00 -7.93
CA LEU A 98 -2.19 3.42 -7.75
C LEU A 98 -1.39 3.66 -6.46
N ALA A 99 -1.73 2.97 -5.37
CA ALA A 99 -0.96 3.05 -4.13
C ALA A 99 0.48 2.52 -4.29
N ALA A 100 0.69 1.46 -5.08
CA ALA A 100 2.04 0.99 -5.38
C ALA A 100 2.81 1.99 -6.27
N ILE A 101 2.14 2.69 -7.18
CA ILE A 101 2.75 3.76 -8.00
C ILE A 101 3.13 4.95 -7.10
N ALA A 102 2.27 5.36 -6.17
CA ALA A 102 2.58 6.41 -5.21
C ALA A 102 3.80 6.06 -4.34
N ASP A 103 3.88 4.81 -3.88
CA ASP A 103 5.04 4.32 -3.14
C ASP A 103 6.34 4.42 -3.95
N ALA A 104 6.27 4.16 -5.26
CA ALA A 104 7.42 4.31 -6.16
C ALA A 104 7.78 5.79 -6.39
N LEU A 105 6.78 6.65 -6.65
CA LEU A 105 6.97 8.09 -6.86
C LEU A 105 7.52 8.80 -5.61
N TRP A 106 7.19 8.31 -4.42
CA TRP A 106 7.73 8.85 -3.16
C TRP A 106 9.25 8.63 -3.00
N GLN A 107 9.81 7.67 -3.73
CA GLN A 107 11.23 7.32 -3.65
C GLN A 107 12.09 7.99 -4.74
N ASP A 108 11.45 8.69 -5.68
CA ASP A 108 12.11 9.52 -6.69
C ASP A 108 12.42 10.91 -6.09
#